data_AF-A0A662WSV5-F1
#
_entry.id   AF-A0A662WSV5-F1
#
_cell.length_a   1.000
_cell.length_b   1.000
_cell.length_c   1.000
_cell.angle_alpha   90.00
_cell.angle_beta   90.00
_cell.angle_gamma   90.00
#
_symmetry.space_group_name_H-M   'P 1'
#
loop_
_entity.id
_entity.type
_entity.pdbx_description
1 polymer ?
#
loop_
_entity_poly.entity_id
_entity_poly.type
_entity_poly.pdbx_seq_one_letter_code
_entity_poly.pdbx_strand_id
1 'polypeptide(L)'
;MVTAMVRMSKPYGYIGAVNPAYHGFASLTKKKEIAASYGAFEPENKRIIGVLHFHGTHWVAFFLDRETQICQMFDPLQSSATYEAIQTSVRYTMEPLLNMTDEITYEEIDWCTQKDADSCGLWCLVILELLLTKKSWNDSLYKLVPYLRLRQLYKFIECLNHVTIDDD
;
A
#
# COMPACT_ATOMS: atom_id res chain seq x y z
N MET A 1 2.66 6.49 -6.71
CA MET A 1 2.19 5.71 -5.54
C MET A 1 3.34 5.26 -4.64
N VAL A 2 4.33 4.49 -5.12
CA VAL A 2 5.41 3.95 -4.27
C VAL A 2 6.22 5.01 -3.52
N THR A 3 6.55 6.14 -4.16
CA THR A 3 7.25 7.25 -3.51
C THR A 3 6.46 7.83 -2.33
N ALA A 4 5.13 7.90 -2.43
CA ALA A 4 4.27 8.34 -1.32
C ALA A 4 4.29 7.33 -0.17
N MET A 5 4.25 6.02 -0.48
CA MET A 5 4.37 4.95 0.50
C MET A 5 5.72 4.99 1.23
N VAL A 6 6.83 5.06 0.50
CA VAL A 6 8.18 5.18 1.09
C VAL A 6 8.30 6.45 1.94
N ARG A 7 7.75 7.58 1.48
CA ARG A 7 7.80 8.84 2.25
C ARG A 7 6.98 8.78 3.54
N MET A 8 5.78 8.20 3.48
CA MET A 8 4.92 8.06 4.67
C MET A 8 5.48 7.04 5.65
N SER A 9 6.28 6.07 5.20
CA SER A 9 6.84 5.03 6.05
C SER A 9 8.04 5.51 6.89
N LYS A 10 8.84 6.45 6.34
CA LYS A 10 10.06 7.01 6.97
C LYS A 10 9.92 7.39 8.46
N PRO A 11 8.88 8.12 8.91
CA PRO A 11 8.79 8.55 10.31
C PRO A 11 8.53 7.41 11.31
N TYR A 12 8.02 6.27 10.85
CA TYR A 12 7.56 5.19 11.74
C TYR A 12 8.61 4.11 11.98
N GLY A 13 9.66 4.05 11.15
CA GLY A 13 10.73 3.03 11.22
C GLY A 13 10.21 1.61 10.98
N TYR A 14 11.03 0.73 10.41
CA TYR A 14 10.69 -0.70 10.25
C TYR A 14 9.42 -0.97 9.42
N ILE A 15 9.17 -0.15 8.39
CA ILE A 15 8.03 -0.31 7.48
C ILE A 15 8.56 -0.47 6.05
N GLY A 16 8.28 -1.63 5.45
CA GLY A 16 8.62 -1.93 4.06
C GLY A 16 7.49 -1.50 3.10
N ALA A 17 7.83 -1.05 1.90
CA ALA A 17 6.85 -0.68 0.87
C ALA A 17 6.95 -1.60 -0.34
N VAL A 18 5.83 -2.15 -0.79
CA VAL A 18 5.77 -2.97 -2.01
C VAL A 18 5.72 -2.09 -3.24
N ASN A 19 6.49 -2.44 -4.27
CA ASN A 19 6.43 -1.72 -5.54
C ASN A 19 5.17 -2.07 -6.34
N PRO A 20 4.19 -1.15 -6.53
CA PRO A 20 2.96 -1.42 -7.27
C PRO A 20 3.20 -1.89 -8.71
N ALA A 21 4.37 -1.57 -9.30
CA ALA A 21 4.68 -1.90 -10.69
C ALA A 21 4.76 -3.42 -10.94
N TYR A 22 4.90 -4.26 -9.91
CA TYR A 22 5.03 -5.71 -10.10
C TYR A 22 3.83 -6.31 -10.86
N HIS A 23 2.64 -5.73 -10.75
CA HIS A 23 1.45 -6.20 -11.47
C HIS A 23 1.59 -6.15 -13.00
N GLY A 24 2.45 -5.27 -13.53
CA GLY A 24 2.69 -5.15 -14.97
C GLY A 24 3.51 -6.28 -15.58
N PHE A 25 4.05 -7.21 -14.77
CA PHE A 25 4.93 -8.27 -15.25
C PHE A 25 4.21 -9.61 -15.30
N ALA A 26 4.42 -10.39 -16.36
CA ALA A 26 3.80 -11.72 -16.50
C ALA A 26 4.47 -12.79 -15.63
N SER A 27 5.81 -12.80 -15.57
CA SER A 27 6.59 -13.79 -14.84
C SER A 27 6.47 -13.61 -13.32
N LEU A 28 6.11 -14.67 -12.60
CA LEU A 28 6.04 -14.64 -11.13
C LEU A 28 7.40 -14.29 -10.49
N THR A 29 8.50 -14.80 -11.04
CA THR A 29 9.85 -14.45 -10.56
C THR A 29 10.09 -12.95 -10.66
N LYS A 30 9.71 -12.34 -11.80
CA LYS A 30 9.87 -10.90 -11.99
C LYS A 30 8.91 -10.10 -11.10
N LYS A 31 7.68 -10.59 -10.89
CA LYS A 31 6.75 -9.98 -9.94
C LYS A 31 7.36 -9.90 -8.54
N LYS A 32 7.94 -11.02 -8.06
CA LYS A 32 8.59 -11.10 -6.74
C LYS A 32 9.75 -10.13 -6.61
N GLU A 33 10.65 -10.12 -7.60
CA GLU A 33 11.78 -9.20 -7.66
C GLU A 33 11.34 -7.74 -7.61
N ILE A 34 10.38 -7.35 -8.45
CA ILE A 34 9.89 -5.96 -8.50
C ILE A 34 9.17 -5.60 -7.21
N ALA A 35 8.31 -6.47 -6.67
CA ALA A 35 7.60 -6.24 -5.42
C ALA A 35 8.57 -5.91 -4.26
N ALA A 36 9.75 -6.55 -4.24
CA ALA A 36 10.77 -6.40 -3.20
C ALA A 36 11.60 -5.09 -3.30
N SER A 37 11.58 -4.40 -4.44
CA SER A 37 12.53 -3.32 -4.77
C SER A 37 12.55 -2.08 -3.85
N TYR A 38 11.59 -1.95 -2.92
CA TYR A 38 11.56 -0.86 -1.92
C TYR A 38 11.58 -1.39 -0.48
N GLY A 39 12.32 -2.49 -0.27
CA GLY A 39 12.61 -3.03 1.05
C GLY A 39 11.41 -3.68 1.74
N ALA A 40 10.34 -4.02 1.00
CA ALA A 40 9.13 -4.62 1.56
C ALA A 40 9.41 -5.83 2.46
N PHE A 41 10.39 -6.65 2.07
CA PHE A 41 10.63 -7.96 2.67
C PHE A 41 11.92 -8.03 3.50
N GLU A 42 12.53 -6.87 3.80
CA GLU A 42 13.71 -6.85 4.67
C GLU A 42 13.35 -7.36 6.07
N PRO A 43 14.19 -8.21 6.70
CA PRO A 43 13.86 -8.85 7.97
C PRO A 43 13.53 -7.87 9.09
N GLU A 44 14.16 -6.69 9.12
CA GLU A 44 13.91 -5.64 10.11
C GLU A 44 12.54 -4.97 9.97
N ASN A 45 11.93 -5.01 8.78
CA ASN A 45 10.64 -4.37 8.56
C ASN A 45 9.53 -5.21 9.19
N LYS A 46 8.86 -4.64 10.18
CA LYS A 46 7.81 -5.29 10.97
C LYS A 46 6.43 -5.18 10.34
N ARG A 47 6.22 -4.16 9.51
CA ARG A 47 4.98 -3.94 8.76
C ARG A 47 5.30 -3.71 7.31
N ILE A 48 4.34 -4.05 6.46
CA ILE A 48 4.47 -3.93 5.02
C ILE A 48 3.24 -3.23 4.49
N ILE A 49 3.45 -2.21 3.67
CA ILE A 49 2.38 -1.48 3.00
C ILE A 49 2.46 -1.70 1.51
N GLY A 50 1.32 -1.85 0.87
CA GLY A 50 1.25 -1.91 -0.58
C GLY A 50 -0.01 -1.29 -1.11
N VAL A 51 0.12 -0.79 -2.34
CA VAL A 51 -0.98 -0.32 -3.16
C VAL A 51 -0.89 -1.08 -4.48
N LEU A 52 -2.00 -1.61 -4.96
CA LEU A 52 -2.09 -2.39 -6.19
C LEU A 52 -2.92 -1.64 -7.21
N HIS A 53 -2.55 -1.75 -8.48
CA HIS A 53 -3.30 -1.17 -9.59
C HIS A 53 -3.98 -2.26 -10.39
N PHE A 54 -5.30 -2.36 -10.27
CA PHE A 54 -6.10 -3.34 -10.99
C PHE A 54 -6.75 -2.72 -12.22
N HIS A 55 -6.74 -3.47 -13.32
CA HIS A 55 -7.38 -3.13 -14.60
C HIS A 55 -7.04 -1.76 -15.18
N GLY A 56 -5.92 -1.15 -14.77
CA GLY A 56 -5.46 0.13 -15.28
C GLY A 56 -6.24 1.36 -14.80
N THR A 57 -7.24 1.17 -13.92
CA THR A 57 -8.16 2.24 -13.50
C THR A 57 -8.43 2.27 -12.00
N HIS A 58 -8.15 1.19 -11.28
CA HIS A 58 -8.57 1.06 -9.88
C HIS A 58 -7.40 0.79 -8.95
N TRP A 59 -7.30 1.59 -7.89
CA TRP A 59 -6.27 1.45 -6.88
C TRP A 59 -6.86 0.84 -5.61
N VAL A 60 -6.16 -0.15 -5.07
CA VAL A 60 -6.48 -0.80 -3.79
C VAL A 60 -5.25 -0.86 -2.91
N ALA A 61 -5.43 -1.11 -1.61
CA ALA A 61 -4.34 -1.16 -0.66
C ALA A 61 -4.37 -2.41 0.22
N PHE A 62 -3.23 -2.72 0.81
CA PHE A 62 -3.15 -3.64 1.93
C PHE A 62 -2.06 -3.20 2.91
N PHE A 63 -2.26 -3.56 4.17
CA PHE A 63 -1.33 -3.38 5.27
C PHE A 63 -1.13 -4.74 5.93
N LEU A 64 0.10 -5.24 5.92
CA LEU A 64 0.46 -6.49 6.56
C LEU A 64 1.29 -6.24 7.81
N ASP A 65 0.80 -6.75 8.93
CA ASP A 65 1.51 -6.83 10.19
C ASP A 65 2.23 -8.18 10.29
N ARG A 66 3.57 -8.20 10.31
CA ARG A 66 4.34 -9.47 10.41
C ARG A 66 4.35 -10.05 11.82
N GLU A 67 4.08 -9.24 12.85
CA GLU A 67 4.06 -9.72 14.24
C GLU A 67 2.71 -10.39 14.56
N THR A 68 1.60 -9.82 14.06
CA THR A 68 0.26 -10.42 14.25
C THR A 68 -0.15 -11.32 13.09
N GLN A 69 0.55 -11.25 11.96
CA GLN A 69 0.24 -11.93 10.70
C GLN A 69 -1.14 -11.63 10.15
N ILE A 70 -1.64 -10.40 10.41
CA ILE A 70 -2.89 -9.89 9.88
C ILE A 70 -2.60 -9.00 8.67
N CYS A 71 -3.20 -9.33 7.53
CA CYS A 71 -3.22 -8.52 6.33
C CYS A 71 -4.57 -7.82 6.22
N GLN A 72 -4.61 -6.54 6.55
CA GLN A 72 -5.78 -5.70 6.36
C GLN A 72 -5.82 -5.20 4.92
N MET A 73 -6.86 -5.56 4.18
CA MET A 73 -7.06 -5.23 2.78
C MET A 73 -8.08 -4.11 2.67
N PHE A 74 -7.90 -3.22 1.71
CA PHE A 74 -8.82 -2.12 1.47
C PHE A 74 -9.08 -1.94 -0.02
N ASP A 75 -10.35 -2.10 -0.39
CA ASP A 75 -10.88 -1.65 -1.65
C ASP A 75 -11.74 -0.39 -1.42
N PRO A 76 -11.39 0.78 -1.99
CA PRO A 76 -12.23 1.96 -1.92
C PRO A 76 -13.68 1.74 -2.37
N LEU A 77 -13.93 0.78 -3.28
CA LEU A 77 -15.27 0.44 -3.79
C LEU A 77 -15.90 -0.77 -3.09
N GLN A 78 -15.23 -1.37 -2.11
CA GLN A 78 -15.77 -2.45 -1.26
C GLN A 78 -16.27 -3.68 -2.05
N SER A 79 -15.58 -4.05 -3.13
CA SER A 79 -15.92 -5.20 -3.97
C SER A 79 -15.30 -6.50 -3.44
N SER A 80 -16.13 -7.50 -3.16
CA SER A 80 -15.67 -8.84 -2.74
C SER A 80 -14.71 -9.48 -3.74
N ALA A 81 -14.98 -9.36 -5.05
CA ALA A 81 -14.10 -9.88 -6.09
C ALA A 81 -12.72 -9.18 -6.08
N THR A 82 -12.70 -7.91 -5.68
CA THR A 82 -11.47 -7.14 -5.56
C THR A 82 -10.69 -7.54 -4.32
N TYR A 83 -11.36 -7.82 -3.20
CA TYR A 83 -10.70 -8.38 -2.01
C TYR A 83 -10.07 -9.75 -2.28
N GLU A 84 -10.78 -10.65 -2.97
CA GLU A 84 -10.23 -11.94 -3.41
C GLU A 84 -8.97 -11.76 -4.29
N ALA A 85 -8.98 -10.75 -5.17
CA ALA A 85 -7.83 -10.42 -6.02
C ALA A 85 -6.64 -9.86 -5.23
N ILE A 86 -6.87 -9.03 -4.20
CA ILE A 86 -5.82 -8.56 -3.29
C ILE A 86 -5.21 -9.75 -2.57
N GLN A 87 -6.04 -10.58 -1.92
CA GLN A 87 -5.60 -11.76 -1.18
C GLN A 87 -4.78 -12.70 -2.07
N THR A 88 -5.28 -13.02 -3.25
CA THR A 88 -4.56 -13.84 -4.25
C THR A 88 -3.21 -13.23 -4.58
N SER A 89 -3.16 -11.92 -4.81
CA SER A 89 -1.92 -11.24 -5.18
C SER A 89 -0.88 -11.27 -4.06
N VAL A 90 -1.28 -11.01 -2.82
CA VAL A 90 -0.41 -11.07 -1.64
C VAL A 90 0.08 -12.51 -1.42
N ARG A 91 -0.84 -13.48 -1.45
CA ARG A 91 -0.52 -14.90 -1.25
C ARG A 91 0.52 -15.43 -2.24
N TYR A 92 0.35 -15.19 -3.53
CA TYR A 92 1.26 -15.78 -4.53
C TYR A 92 2.57 -15.01 -4.71
N THR A 93 2.55 -13.69 -4.51
CA THR A 93 3.72 -12.84 -4.77
C THR A 93 4.53 -12.57 -3.51
N MET A 94 3.87 -12.38 -2.37
CA MET A 94 4.49 -11.79 -1.18
C MET A 94 4.73 -12.82 -0.08
N GLU A 95 3.78 -13.69 0.24
CA GLU A 95 3.98 -14.76 1.25
C GLU A 95 5.28 -15.53 1.09
N PRO A 96 5.69 -15.94 -0.14
CA PRO A 96 6.95 -16.67 -0.33
C PRO A 96 8.21 -15.86 -0.02
N LEU A 97 8.10 -14.55 0.17
CA LEU A 97 9.20 -13.63 0.46
C LEU A 97 9.26 -13.25 1.95
N LEU A 98 8.23 -13.57 2.74
CA LEU A 98 8.07 -13.05 4.10
C LEU A 98 8.74 -13.90 5.19
N ASN A 99 9.17 -15.12 4.85
CA ASN A 99 9.77 -16.10 5.77
C ASN A 99 8.97 -16.25 7.08
N MET A 100 7.64 -16.22 6.99
CA MET A 100 6.76 -16.35 8.16
C MET A 100 6.39 -17.81 8.40
N THR A 101 6.16 -18.16 9.68
CA THR A 101 5.88 -19.52 10.13
C THR A 101 4.40 -19.88 10.04
N ASP A 102 3.52 -18.93 10.37
CA ASP A 102 2.08 -19.18 10.38
C ASP A 102 1.39 -18.58 9.15
N GLU A 103 0.14 -18.98 8.93
CA GLU A 103 -0.68 -18.47 7.81
C GLU A 103 -1.10 -17.01 8.05
N ILE A 104 -1.10 -16.22 6.98
CA ILE A 104 -1.64 -14.85 7.03
C ILE A 104 -3.16 -14.90 7.17
N THR A 105 -3.69 -14.21 8.18
CA THR A 105 -5.12 -13.91 8.28
C THR A 105 -5.44 -12.66 7.47
N TYR A 106 -6.46 -12.73 6.62
CA TYR A 106 -6.87 -11.63 5.76
C TYR A 106 -8.15 -10.99 6.31
N GLU A 107 -8.12 -9.66 6.50
CA GLU A 107 -9.25 -8.88 7.01
C GLU A 107 -9.63 -7.79 6.02
N GLU A 108 -10.93 -7.63 5.74
CA GLU A 108 -11.44 -6.55 4.90
C GLU A 108 -11.66 -5.29 5.75
N ILE A 109 -11.21 -4.15 5.24
CA ILE A 109 -11.55 -2.84 5.80
C ILE A 109 -12.87 -2.39 5.19
N ASP A 110 -13.96 -2.51 5.95
CA ASP A 110 -15.34 -2.24 5.50
C ASP A 110 -15.95 -0.94 6.07
N TRP A 111 -15.25 -0.28 7.00
CA TRP A 111 -15.77 0.88 7.73
C TRP A 111 -15.74 2.21 6.96
N CYS A 112 -15.28 2.23 5.70
CA CYS A 112 -15.35 3.41 4.82
C CYS A 112 -15.38 3.03 3.34
N THR A 113 -15.85 3.94 2.48
CA THR A 113 -15.89 3.74 1.02
C THR A 113 -15.69 5.05 0.29
N GLN A 114 -15.16 5.00 -0.93
CA GLN A 114 -15.07 6.16 -1.79
C GLN A 114 -16.47 6.65 -2.22
N LYS A 115 -16.64 7.98 -2.30
CA LYS A 115 -17.91 8.64 -2.68
C LYS A 115 -17.89 9.27 -4.08
N ASP A 116 -16.77 9.16 -4.78
CA ASP A 116 -16.53 9.75 -6.11
C ASP A 116 -15.95 8.69 -7.07
N ALA A 117 -15.56 9.08 -8.28
CA ALA A 117 -15.02 8.15 -9.29
C ALA A 117 -13.48 8.15 -9.39
N ASP A 118 -12.79 9.07 -8.71
CA ASP A 118 -11.37 9.38 -8.98
C ASP A 118 -10.46 9.41 -7.74
N SER A 119 -10.98 9.15 -6.54
CA SER A 119 -10.19 9.20 -5.31
C SER A 119 -9.64 7.85 -4.83
N CYS A 120 -9.65 6.77 -5.63
CA CYS A 120 -9.28 5.42 -5.16
C CYS A 120 -7.83 5.37 -4.66
N GLY A 121 -6.91 5.97 -5.41
CA GLY A 121 -5.51 6.09 -5.01
C GLY A 121 -5.32 6.98 -3.79
N LEU A 122 -6.12 8.05 -3.65
CA LEU A 122 -6.06 8.92 -2.48
C LEU A 122 -6.47 8.16 -1.22
N TRP A 123 -7.61 7.46 -1.26
CA TRP A 123 -8.11 6.71 -0.12
C TRP A 123 -7.18 5.58 0.29
N CYS A 124 -6.55 4.88 -0.67
CA CYS A 124 -5.49 3.93 -0.38
C CYS A 124 -4.38 4.54 0.50
N LEU A 125 -3.85 5.72 0.14
CA LEU A 125 -2.80 6.37 0.91
C LEU A 125 -3.28 6.85 2.28
N VAL A 126 -4.51 7.35 2.38
CA VAL A 126 -5.09 7.82 3.65
C VAL A 126 -5.28 6.65 4.61
N ILE A 127 -5.80 5.52 4.14
CA ILE A 127 -6.01 4.32 4.97
C ILE A 127 -4.68 3.78 5.47
N LEU A 128 -3.68 3.63 4.61
CA LEU A 128 -2.34 3.20 5.04
C LEU A 128 -1.75 4.13 6.10
N GLU A 129 -1.91 5.44 5.96
CA GLU A 129 -1.43 6.42 6.96
C GLU A 129 -2.22 6.34 8.28
N LEU A 130 -3.54 6.10 8.25
CA LEU A 130 -4.34 5.87 9.44
C LEU A 130 -3.92 4.60 10.19
N LEU A 131 -3.68 3.50 9.48
CA LEU A 131 -3.19 2.25 10.05
C LEU A 131 -1.81 2.42 10.69
N LEU A 132 -0.87 3.05 9.99
CA LEU A 132 0.47 3.35 10.51
C LEU A 132 0.42 4.24 11.76
N THR A 133 -0.51 5.19 11.80
CA THR A 133 -0.68 6.11 12.96
C THR A 133 -1.61 5.59 14.03
N LYS A 134 -2.20 4.40 13.85
CA LYS A 134 -3.23 3.83 14.73
C LYS A 134 -4.38 4.80 15.00
N LYS A 135 -4.77 5.57 13.98
CA LYS A 135 -5.87 6.53 14.05
C LYS A 135 -7.13 5.95 13.44
N SER A 136 -8.27 6.29 14.02
CA SER A 136 -9.57 5.91 13.46
C SER A 136 -9.94 6.79 12.28
N TRP A 137 -10.77 6.24 11.41
CA TRP A 137 -11.44 7.00 10.36
C TRP A 137 -12.39 8.05 10.91
N ASN A 138 -12.60 9.09 10.12
CA ASN A 138 -13.59 10.11 10.38
C ASN A 138 -14.19 10.61 9.06
N ASP A 139 -15.51 10.60 8.94
CA ASP A 139 -16.23 11.04 7.74
C ASP A 139 -15.96 12.50 7.34
N SER A 140 -15.46 13.34 8.25
CA SER A 140 -15.00 14.68 7.89
C SER A 140 -13.85 14.66 6.85
N LEU A 141 -13.11 13.56 6.73
CA LEU A 141 -12.06 13.39 5.71
C LEU A 141 -12.58 13.57 4.29
N TYR A 142 -13.85 13.21 4.00
CA TYR A 142 -14.45 13.44 2.69
C TYR A 142 -14.50 14.93 2.32
N LYS A 143 -14.64 15.83 3.30
CA LYS A 143 -14.63 17.28 3.08
C LYS A 143 -13.22 17.82 2.82
N LEU A 144 -12.19 17.02 3.10
CA LEU A 144 -10.79 17.39 3.00
C LEU A 144 -10.11 16.83 1.75
N VAL A 145 -10.83 16.20 0.82
CA VAL A 145 -10.24 15.61 -0.40
C VAL A 145 -9.29 16.56 -1.13
N PRO A 146 -9.63 17.84 -1.42
CA PRO A 146 -8.70 18.75 -2.10
C PRO A 146 -7.40 18.97 -1.29
N TYR A 147 -7.53 19.15 0.02
CA TYR A 147 -6.38 19.30 0.91
C TYR A 147 -5.53 18.03 0.98
N LEU A 148 -6.15 16.86 1.08
CA LEU A 148 -5.45 15.59 1.14
C LEU A 148 -4.68 15.31 -0.17
N ARG A 149 -5.25 15.62 -1.34
CA ARG A 149 -4.55 15.56 -2.63
C ARG A 149 -3.31 16.45 -2.63
N LEU A 150 -3.46 17.71 -2.21
CA LEU A 150 -2.34 18.65 -2.11
C LEU A 150 -1.27 18.17 -1.12
N ARG A 151 -1.68 17.64 0.04
CA ARG A 151 -0.76 17.12 1.06
C ARG A 151 0.05 15.93 0.54
N GLN A 152 -0.57 15.00 -0.18
CA GLN A 152 0.16 13.88 -0.78
C GLN A 152 1.11 14.35 -1.90
N LEU A 153 0.69 15.32 -2.70
CA LEU A 153 1.56 15.94 -3.71
C LEU A 153 2.77 16.63 -3.07
N TYR A 154 2.57 17.39 -2.00
CA TYR A 154 3.66 18.07 -1.29
C TYR A 154 4.69 17.07 -0.72
N LYS A 155 4.21 15.99 -0.08
CA LYS A 155 5.08 14.89 0.37
C LYS A 155 5.90 14.28 -0.78
N PHE A 156 5.31 14.19 -1.97
CA PHE A 156 6.00 13.67 -3.15
C PHE A 156 7.08 14.64 -3.66
N ILE A 157 6.79 15.94 -3.72
CA ILE A 157 7.74 16.97 -4.16
C ILE A 157 8.97 17.00 -3.25
N GLU A 158 8.79 16.89 -1.93
CA GLU A 158 9.91 16.78 -0.99
C GLU A 158 10.84 15.60 -1.32
N CYS A 159 10.29 14.46 -1.76
CA CYS A 159 11.11 13.32 -2.17
C CYS A 159 11.95 13.61 -3.41
N LEU A 160 11.40 14.35 -4.39
CA LEU A 160 12.15 14.73 -5.59
C LEU A 160 13.33 15.66 -5.26
N ASN A 161 13.16 16.54 -4.29
CA ASN A 161 14.22 17.46 -3.86
C ASN A 161 15.38 16.77 -3.11
N HIS A 162 15.24 15.48 -2.80
CA HIS A 162 16.28 14.65 -2.18
C HIS A 162 16.84 13.57 -3.11
N VAL A 163 16.37 13.50 -4.36
CA VAL A 163 17.03 12.70 -5.40
C VAL A 163 18.08 13.60 -6.04
N THR A 164 19.32 13.49 -5.58
CA THR A 164 20.44 13.85 -6.45
C THR A 164 20.38 12.87 -7.62
N ILE A 165 20.17 13.42 -8.82
CA ILE A 165 20.39 12.68 -10.05
C ILE A 165 21.91 12.47 -10.08
N ASP A 166 22.37 11.29 -9.64
CA ASP A 166 23.69 10.82 -10.03
C ASP A 166 23.56 10.42 -11.51
N ASP A 167 23.89 11.38 -12.37
CA ASP A 167 24.11 11.14 -13.80
C ASP A 167 25.42 10.35 -13.94
N ASP A 168 25.32 9.03 -14.10
CA ASP A 168 26.35 8.18 -14.74
C ASP A 168 25.84 7.71 -16.12
#